data_AF-A0A1Q3GUG1-F1
#
_entry.id   AF-A0A1Q3GUG1-F1
#
_cell.length_a   1.000
_cell.length_b   1.000
_cell.length_c   1.000
_cell.angle_alpha   90.00
_cell.angle_beta   90.00
_cell.angle_gamma   90.00
#
_symmetry.space_group_name_H-M   'P 1'
#
loop_
_entity.id
_entity.type
_entity.pdbx_description
1 polymer ?
#
loop_
_entity_poly.entity_id
_entity_poly.type
_entity_poly.pdbx_seq_one_letter_code
_entity_poly.pdbx_strand_id
1 'polypeptide(L)'
;MNTLHLHLSNPITLEAVKQLETDILNASAATYDFLIIDTGAHDFETIQVLKALRQTLETLEDSLLQYQKIALIYPAKYDQMSEFPDKLQYFHTQQEAEAWFME
;
A
#
# COMPACT_ATOMS: atom_id res chain seq x y z
N MET A 1 -13.38 -10.55 7.98
CA MET A 1 -12.12 -10.11 7.37
C MET A 1 -12.41 -8.76 6.77
N ASN A 2 -11.95 -7.71 7.42
CA ASN A 2 -12.13 -6.36 6.92
C ASN A 2 -10.84 -5.92 6.24
N THR A 3 -10.93 -5.53 4.99
CA THR A 3 -9.78 -5.09 4.19
C THR A 3 -9.90 -3.60 3.95
N LEU A 4 -8.84 -2.85 4.25
CA LEU A 4 -8.74 -1.46 3.85
C LEU A 4 -8.17 -1.39 2.44
N HIS A 5 -8.91 -0.78 1.51
CA HIS A 5 -8.47 -0.57 0.14
C HIS A 5 -8.13 0.90 -0.07
N LEU A 6 -6.86 1.19 -0.32
CA LEU A 6 -6.37 2.53 -0.62
C LEU A 6 -5.87 2.57 -2.06
N HIS A 7 -6.39 3.50 -2.86
CA HIS A 7 -6.00 3.65 -4.26
C HIS A 7 -5.42 5.05 -4.51
N LEU A 8 -4.20 5.11 -5.04
CA LEU A 8 -3.55 6.34 -5.46
C LEU A 8 -3.83 6.58 -6.94
N SER A 9 -4.63 7.62 -7.22
CA SER A 9 -4.89 8.05 -8.60
C SER A 9 -3.61 8.55 -9.27
N ASN A 10 -3.48 8.25 -10.56
CA ASN A 10 -2.33 8.68 -11.38
C ASN A 10 -2.66 9.98 -12.15
N PRO A 11 -1.69 10.91 -12.32
CA PRO A 11 -0.36 10.89 -11.72
C PRO A 11 -0.42 11.03 -10.19
N ILE A 12 0.41 10.26 -9.48
CA ILE A 12 0.51 10.32 -8.02
C ILE A 12 1.13 11.66 -7.65
N THR A 13 0.37 12.46 -6.88
CA THR A 13 0.77 13.79 -6.39
C THR A 13 1.14 13.75 -4.91
N LEU A 14 1.77 14.81 -4.40
CA LEU A 14 2.03 14.95 -2.96
C LEU A 14 0.73 14.94 -2.13
N GLU A 15 -0.37 15.48 -2.67
CA GLU A 15 -1.67 15.45 -2.00
C GLU A 15 -2.20 14.03 -1.87
N ALA A 16 -2.06 13.20 -2.90
CA ALA A 16 -2.44 11.79 -2.85
C ALA A 16 -1.63 11.02 -1.79
N VAL A 17 -0.33 11.32 -1.64
CA VAL A 17 0.51 10.72 -0.59
C VAL A 17 0.08 11.15 0.80
N LYS A 18 -0.24 12.43 1.01
CA LYS A 18 -0.75 12.92 2.31
C LYS A 18 -2.13 12.35 2.65
N GLN A 19 -2.96 12.15 1.63
CA GLN A 19 -4.26 11.53 1.80
C GLN A 19 -4.08 10.07 2.24
N LEU A 20 -3.20 9.31 1.57
CA LEU A 20 -2.81 7.95 1.96
C LEU A 20 -2.37 7.89 3.43
N GLU A 21 -1.49 8.80 3.86
CA GLU A 21 -1.06 8.90 5.25
C GLU A 21 -2.23 9.08 6.21
N THR A 22 -3.12 10.02 5.88
CA THR A 22 -4.31 10.34 6.69
C THR A 22 -5.26 9.15 6.77
N ASP A 23 -5.48 8.43 5.66
CA ASP A 23 -6.33 7.24 5.62
C ASP A 23 -5.75 6.09 6.45
N ILE A 24 -4.44 5.86 6.39
CA ILE A 24 -3.78 4.82 7.21
C ILE A 24 -3.84 5.17 8.70
N LEU A 25 -3.63 6.44 9.07
CA LEU A 25 -3.66 6.89 10.46
C LEU A 25 -5.08 6.89 11.05
N ASN A 26 -6.09 7.22 10.24
CA ASN A 26 -7.49 7.19 10.67
C ASN A 26 -8.06 5.77 10.66
N ALA A 27 -7.54 4.88 9.82
CA ALA A 27 -7.91 3.48 9.82
C ALA A 27 -7.29 2.77 11.03
N SER A 28 -8.14 2.44 12.00
CA SER A 28 -7.71 1.62 13.13
C SER A 28 -7.55 0.17 12.69
N ALA A 29 -6.43 -0.47 13.05
CA ALA A 29 -6.25 -1.91 12.92
C ALA A 29 -7.26 -2.73 13.73
N ALA A 30 -8.01 -2.10 14.65
CA ALA A 30 -9.16 -2.72 15.29
C ALA A 30 -10.36 -2.92 14.34
N THR A 31 -10.35 -2.22 13.19
CA THR A 31 -11.42 -2.25 12.18
C THR A 31 -11.04 -3.04 10.94
N TYR A 32 -9.76 -3.11 10.59
CA TYR A 32 -9.26 -3.75 9.38
C TYR A 32 -8.13 -4.72 9.70
N ASP A 33 -8.26 -5.96 9.23
CA ASP A 33 -7.28 -7.03 9.37
C ASP A 33 -6.19 -6.93 8.30
N PHE A 34 -6.56 -6.44 7.12
CA PHE A 34 -5.74 -6.45 5.91
C PHE A 34 -5.70 -5.07 5.26
N LEU A 35 -4.60 -4.79 4.55
CA LEU A 35 -4.39 -3.54 3.84
C LEU A 35 -4.00 -3.80 2.38
N ILE A 36 -4.68 -3.15 1.45
CA ILE A 36 -4.27 -3.08 0.04
C ILE A 36 -3.94 -1.63 -0.29
N ILE A 37 -2.73 -1.39 -0.80
CA ILE A 37 -2.32 -0.11 -1.36
C ILE A 37 -2.11 -0.29 -2.86
N ASP A 38 -2.97 0.32 -3.66
CA ASP A 38 -2.89 0.32 -5.11
C ASP A 38 -2.25 1.61 -5.62
N THR A 39 -1.07 1.48 -6.20
CA THR A 39 -0.33 2.60 -6.81
C THR A 39 -0.62 2.77 -8.30
N GLY A 40 -1.50 1.94 -8.87
CA GLY A 40 -1.88 1.93 -10.28
C GLY A 40 -0.67 1.78 -11.21
N ALA A 41 -0.44 2.77 -12.08
CA ALA A 41 0.66 2.74 -13.04
C ALA A 41 2.02 3.19 -12.46
N HIS A 42 2.07 3.53 -11.15
CA HIS A 42 3.25 4.06 -10.48
C HIS A 42 3.79 5.31 -11.22
N ASP A 43 2.86 6.11 -11.75
CA ASP A 43 3.12 7.32 -12.52
C ASP A 43 3.19 8.50 -11.54
N PHE A 44 4.39 8.86 -11.11
CA PHE A 44 4.58 9.96 -10.16
C PHE A 44 4.72 11.28 -10.90
N GLU A 45 4.04 12.32 -10.39
CA GLU A 45 4.17 13.68 -10.94
C GLU A 45 5.63 14.15 -10.92
N THR A 46 6.36 13.83 -9.84
CA THR A 46 7.79 14.11 -9.74
C THR A 46 8.52 13.05 -8.91
N ILE A 47 9.85 12.99 -9.06
CA ILE A 47 10.73 12.19 -8.19
C ILE A 47 10.58 12.57 -6.71
N GLN A 48 10.22 13.82 -6.41
CA GLN A 48 9.99 14.26 -5.04
C GLN A 48 8.76 13.57 -4.43
N VAL A 49 7.72 13.29 -5.23
CA VAL A 49 6.54 12.55 -4.76
C VAL A 49 6.89 11.12 -4.41
N LEU A 50 7.71 10.44 -5.23
CA LEU A 50 8.19 9.08 -4.93
C LEU A 50 8.96 9.05 -3.60
N LYS A 51 9.85 10.02 -3.38
CA LYS A 51 10.59 10.13 -2.11
C LYS A 51 9.65 10.39 -0.93
N ALA A 52 8.66 11.27 -1.10
CA ALA A 52 7.67 11.54 -0.08
C ALA A 52 6.85 10.29 0.26
N LEU A 53 6.38 9.54 -0.74
CA LEU A 53 5.66 8.28 -0.53
C LEU A 53 6.49 7.29 0.29
N ARG A 54 7.76 7.09 -0.10
CA ARG A 54 8.66 6.20 0.64
C ARG A 54 8.82 6.64 2.09
N GLN A 55 9.10 7.93 2.32
CA GLN A 55 9.28 8.47 3.66
C GLN A 55 8.01 8.37 4.51
N THR A 56 6.83 8.58 3.91
CA THR A 56 5.54 8.39 4.55
C THR A 56 5.34 6.94 4.97
N LEU A 57 5.61 5.97 4.08
CA LEU A 57 5.50 4.55 4.43
C LEU A 57 6.50 4.14 5.54
N GLU A 58 7.73 4.66 5.51
CA GLU A 58 8.73 4.44 6.57
C GLU A 58 8.26 5.03 7.91
N THR A 59 7.62 6.20 7.91
CA THR A 59 7.08 6.84 9.12
C THR A 59 5.87 6.09 9.68
N LEU A 60 5.09 5.46 8.80
CA LEU A 60 3.90 4.69 9.14
C LEU A 60 4.20 3.22 9.41
N GLU A 61 5.47 2.80 9.46
CA GLU A 61 5.86 1.40 9.66
C GLU A 61 5.15 0.77 10.86
N ASP A 62 5.15 1.43 12.02
CA ASP A 62 4.44 0.95 13.22
C ASP A 62 2.94 0.75 13.01
N SER A 63 2.29 1.62 12.21
CA SER A 63 0.86 1.52 11.90
C SER A 63 0.59 0.40 10.90
N LEU A 64 1.45 0.27 9.88
CA LEU A 64 1.41 -0.80 8.89
C LEU A 64 1.62 -2.17 9.53
N LEU A 65 2.52 -2.27 10.51
CA LEU A 65 2.80 -3.52 11.22
C LEU A 65 1.61 -4.03 12.05
N GLN A 66 0.57 -3.22 12.28
CA GLN A 66 -0.64 -3.67 12.98
C GLN A 66 -1.54 -4.53 12.09
N TYR A 67 -1.44 -4.39 10.76
CA TYR A 67 -2.17 -5.25 9.82
C TYR A 67 -1.54 -6.64 9.77
N GLN A 68 -2.37 -7.67 9.60
CA GLN A 68 -1.91 -9.05 9.50
C GLN A 68 -1.14 -9.29 8.20
N LYS A 69 -1.71 -8.81 7.09
CA LYS A 69 -1.13 -8.89 5.75
C LYS A 69 -1.35 -7.57 5.01
N ILE A 70 -0.34 -7.16 4.25
CA ILE A 70 -0.33 -5.94 3.45
C ILE A 70 -0.02 -6.33 2.01
N ALA A 71 -0.86 -5.89 1.08
CA ALA A 71 -0.65 -6.05 -0.34
C ALA A 71 -0.35 -4.71 -1.00
N LEU A 72 0.72 -4.65 -1.77
CA LEU A 72 1.05 -3.52 -2.63
C LEU A 72 0.76 -3.91 -4.08
N ILE A 73 -0.12 -3.17 -4.75
CA ILE A 73 -0.39 -3.32 -6.18
C ILE A 73 0.47 -2.32 -6.95
N TYR A 74 1.30 -2.84 -7.84
CA TYR A 74 2.20 -2.06 -8.68
C TYR A 74 2.31 -2.71 -10.07
N PRO A 75 2.74 -1.96 -11.10
CA PRO A 75 2.86 -2.50 -12.43
C PRO A 75 4.09 -3.42 -12.55
N ALA A 76 3.95 -4.51 -13.31
CA ALA A 76 4.92 -5.61 -13.46
C ALA A 76 6.39 -5.21 -13.72
N LYS A 77 6.66 -3.98 -14.16
CA LYS A 77 8.02 -3.44 -14.34
C LYS A 77 8.79 -3.24 -13.02
N TYR A 78 8.13 -3.31 -11.87
CA TYR A 78 8.75 -3.17 -10.54
C TYR A 78 8.69 -4.46 -9.72
N ASP A 79 8.72 -5.62 -10.37
CA ASP A 79 8.75 -6.92 -9.70
C ASP A 79 9.88 -6.95 -8.67
N GLN A 80 9.53 -6.85 -7.40
CA GLN A 80 10.44 -6.93 -6.28
C GLN A 80 9.90 -7.99 -5.33
N MET A 81 10.79 -8.89 -4.90
CA MET A 81 10.48 -9.84 -3.84
C MET A 81 10.41 -9.07 -2.53
N SER A 82 9.35 -9.30 -1.77
CA SER A 82 9.25 -8.77 -0.41
C SER A 82 10.25 -9.46 0.50
N GLU A 83 10.89 -8.69 1.38
CA GLU A 83 11.73 -9.22 2.45
C GLU A 83 10.92 -10.01 3.47
N PHE A 84 9.59 -9.81 3.52
CA PHE A 84 8.66 -10.48 4.43
C PHE A 84 7.44 -11.03 3.68
N PRO A 85 7.58 -12.11 2.90
CA PRO A 85 6.52 -12.60 2.01
C PRO A 85 5.23 -12.99 2.75
N ASP A 86 5.31 -13.42 4.01
CA ASP A 86 4.12 -13.76 4.81
C ASP A 86 3.32 -12.55 5.31
N LYS A 87 3.91 -11.34 5.31
CA LYS A 87 3.30 -10.12 5.85
C LYS A 87 3.10 -9.02 4.83
N LEU A 88 4.07 -8.85 3.93
CA LEU A 88 4.03 -7.87 2.87
C LEU A 88 4.20 -8.62 1.56
N GLN A 89 3.25 -8.50 0.65
CA GLN A 89 3.40 -9.07 -0.67
C GLN A 89 2.93 -8.09 -1.75
N TYR A 90 3.36 -8.41 -2.95
CA TYR A 90 3.51 -7.54 -4.06
C TYR A 90 2.74 -8.17 -5.23
N PHE A 91 1.74 -7.48 -5.77
CA PHE A 91 0.79 -8.04 -6.73
C PHE A 91 0.58 -7.12 -7.94
N HIS A 92 0.11 -7.69 -9.05
CA HIS A 92 -0.25 -6.92 -10.25
C HIS A 92 -1.74 -6.61 -10.30
N THR A 93 -2.55 -7.39 -9.59
CA THR A 93 -4.00 -7.18 -9.50
C THR A 93 -4.52 -7.29 -8.07
N GLN A 94 -5.64 -6.62 -7.81
CA GLN A 94 -6.32 -6.70 -6.52
C GLN A 94 -6.83 -8.12 -6.23
N GLN A 95 -7.28 -8.84 -7.26
CA GLN A 95 -7.81 -10.19 -7.11
C GLN A 95 -6.76 -11.17 -6.58
N GLU A 96 -5.49 -11.03 -7.00
CA GLU A 96 -4.39 -11.86 -6.48
C GLU A 96 -4.09 -11.55 -5.02
N ALA A 97 -4.10 -10.25 -4.64
CA ALA A 97 -3.92 -9.83 -3.27
C ALA A 97 -5.02 -10.37 -2.35
N GLU A 98 -6.28 -10.29 -2.79
CA GLU A 98 -7.43 -10.82 -2.03
C GLU A 98 -7.38 -12.34 -1.89
N ALA A 99 -6.97 -13.07 -2.93
CA ALA A 99 -6.78 -14.51 -2.86
C ALA A 99 -5.74 -14.88 -1.79
N TRP A 100 -4.61 -14.17 -1.75
CA TRP A 100 -3.56 -14.39 -0.75
C TRP A 100 -4.00 -14.08 0.69
N PHE A 101 -4.94 -13.15 0.90
CA PHE A 101 -5.51 -12.92 2.23
C PHE A 101 -6.38 -14.07 2.74
N MET A 102 -6.87 -14.94 1.84
CA MET A 102 -7.69 -16.10 2.18
C MET A 102 -6.87 -17.39 2.39
N GLU A 103 -5.57 -17.36 2.06
CA GLU A 103 -4.60 -18.44 2.32
C GLU A 103 -4.05 -18.37 3.75
#